data_AF-A0A820MRW1-F1
#
_entry.id   AF-A0A820MRW1-F1
#
_cell.length_a   1.000
_cell.length_b   1.000
_cell.length_c   1.000
_cell.angle_alpha   90.00
_cell.angle_beta   90.00
_cell.angle_gamma   90.00
#
_symmetry.space_group_name_H-M   'P 1'
#
loop_
_entity.id
_entity.type
_entity.pdbx_description
1 polymer ?
#
loop_
_entity_poly.entity_id
_entity_poly.type
_entity_poly.pdbx_seq_one_letter_code
_entity_poly.pdbx_strand_id
1 'polypeptide(L)'
;DTFCGWENVKRTDQFDWEITSGPSSSTFLSGPLSDHTLGTDDGSYGFIDTNKQRKLNDTAVLISHSMTDTGSNGMCFEFFYH
;
A
#
# COMPACT_ATOMS: atom_id res chain seq x y z
N ASP A 1 14.57 1.24 3.53
CA ASP A 1 13.16 1.05 3.92
C ASP A 1 12.23 1.57 2.85
N THR A 2 11.28 0.74 2.42
CA THR A 2 10.45 0.99 1.22
C THR A 2 9.12 1.70 1.53
N PHE A 3 8.54 1.57 2.73
CA PHE A 3 7.24 2.18 3.08
C PHE A 3 7.35 3.32 4.11
N CYS A 4 8.38 4.16 4.04
CA CYS A 4 8.58 5.27 4.99
C CYS A 4 8.51 4.82 6.48
N GLY A 5 9.00 3.61 6.74
CA GLY A 5 9.02 2.92 8.02
C GLY A 5 7.68 2.35 8.51
N TRP A 6 6.62 2.37 7.71
CA TRP A 6 5.45 1.54 8.00
C TRP A 6 5.84 0.06 7.98
N GLU A 7 5.28 -0.71 8.90
CA GLU A 7 5.52 -2.13 9.05
C GLU A 7 4.58 -2.93 8.15
N ASN A 8 5.17 -3.70 7.25
CA ASN A 8 4.46 -4.71 6.48
C ASN A 8 4.47 -6.01 7.30
N VAL A 9 3.29 -6.39 7.82
CA VAL A 9 3.14 -7.54 8.71
C VAL A 9 3.44 -8.82 7.93
N LYS A 10 4.16 -9.77 8.54
CA LYS A 10 4.66 -10.98 7.84
C LYS A 10 4.11 -12.31 8.32
N ARG A 11 3.47 -12.34 9.50
CA ARG A 11 3.21 -13.61 10.23
C ARG A 11 1.77 -13.81 10.64
N THR A 12 0.97 -12.75 10.68
CA THR A 12 -0.42 -12.80 11.15
C THR A 12 -1.41 -12.55 10.02
N ASP A 13 -0.93 -12.08 8.87
CA ASP A 13 -1.66 -11.94 7.63
C ASP A 13 -1.16 -12.96 6.60
N GLN A 14 -1.85 -13.04 5.46
CA GLN A 14 -1.62 -14.07 4.45
C GLN A 14 -0.65 -13.61 3.37
N PHE A 15 -0.46 -12.30 3.21
CA PHE A 15 0.41 -11.74 2.21
C PHE A 15 0.76 -10.27 2.46
N ASP A 16 1.62 -9.75 1.59
CA ASP A 16 2.31 -8.49 1.80
C ASP A 16 1.88 -7.40 0.84
N TRP A 17 2.00 -6.15 1.31
CA TRP A 17 2.03 -4.98 0.45
C TRP A 17 3.35 -4.92 -0.34
N GLU A 18 3.26 -4.49 -1.59
CA GLU A 18 4.42 -4.31 -2.47
C GLU A 18 4.46 -2.88 -3.02
N ILE A 19 5.62 -2.43 -3.51
CA ILE A 19 5.77 -1.11 -4.15
C ILE A 19 6.03 -1.31 -5.64
N THR A 20 5.34 -0.53 -6.45
CA THR A 20 5.54 -0.47 -7.90
C THR A 20 5.46 0.96 -8.40
N SER A 21 6.02 1.21 -9.58
CA SER A 21 5.94 2.49 -10.30
C SER A 21 4.90 2.48 -11.42
N GLY A 22 4.23 1.35 -11.63
CA GLY A 22 3.24 1.16 -12.68
C GLY A 22 2.76 -0.30 -12.75
N PRO A 23 2.24 -0.76 -13.90
CA PRO A 23 1.72 -2.10 -14.04
C PRO A 23 2.81 -3.14 -13.80
N SER A 24 2.60 -4.03 -12.83
CA SER A 24 3.46 -5.19 -12.59
C SER A 24 2.99 -6.38 -13.44
N SER A 25 3.79 -7.44 -13.52
CA SER A 25 3.38 -8.67 -14.23
C SER A 25 2.08 -9.28 -13.70
N SER A 26 1.74 -9.04 -12.43
CA SER A 26 0.47 -9.48 -11.87
C SER A 26 -0.64 -8.43 -12.04
N THR A 27 -0.33 -7.14 -11.95
CA THR A 27 -1.32 -6.06 -12.09
C THR A 27 -1.45 -5.47 -13.49
N PHE A 28 -0.86 -6.11 -14.52
CA PHE A 28 -0.74 -5.60 -15.89
C PHE A 28 -2.05 -5.09 -16.52
N LEU A 29 -3.21 -5.59 -16.05
CA LEU A 29 -4.53 -5.23 -16.57
C LEU A 29 -5.43 -4.46 -15.58
N SER A 30 -4.98 -4.21 -14.35
CA SER A 30 -5.86 -3.69 -13.28
C SER A 30 -5.24 -2.64 -12.37
N GLY A 31 -3.96 -2.27 -12.57
CA GLY A 31 -3.30 -1.21 -11.80
C GLY A 31 -3.21 0.11 -12.57
N PRO A 32 -3.03 1.25 -11.88
CA PRO A 32 -2.78 2.53 -12.53
C PRO A 32 -1.43 2.51 -13.27
N LEU A 33 -1.30 3.35 -14.31
CA LEU A 33 -0.06 3.45 -15.08
C LEU A 33 1.06 4.15 -14.31
N SER A 34 0.70 5.08 -13.42
CA SER A 34 1.62 5.89 -12.62
C SER A 34 0.97 6.22 -11.28
N ASP A 35 1.78 6.59 -10.29
CA ASP A 35 1.27 7.03 -8.98
C ASP A 35 0.54 8.40 -9.06
N HIS A 36 -0.20 8.73 -8.00
CA HIS A 36 -0.89 10.02 -7.90
C HIS A 36 0.07 11.20 -7.62
N THR A 37 1.23 10.95 -6.99
CA THR A 37 2.13 12.01 -6.53
C THR A 37 2.81 12.72 -7.69
N LEU A 38 3.38 11.96 -8.62
CA LEU A 38 4.14 12.48 -9.75
C LEU A 38 3.41 12.32 -11.08
N GLY A 39 2.49 11.35 -11.20
CA GLY A 39 1.78 11.09 -12.46
C GLY A 39 2.72 10.67 -13.61
N THR A 40 3.89 10.14 -13.27
CA THR A 40 4.93 9.70 -14.20
C THR A 40 5.53 8.37 -13.70
N ASP A 41 6.32 7.72 -14.55
CA ASP A 41 6.98 6.43 -14.23
C ASP A 41 8.05 6.54 -13.12
N ASP A 42 8.44 7.76 -12.73
CA ASP A 42 9.32 8.01 -11.59
C ASP A 42 8.58 7.95 -10.24
N GLY A 43 7.24 7.92 -10.27
CA GLY A 43 6.37 7.78 -9.11
C GLY A 43 6.37 6.37 -8.53
N SER A 44 5.81 6.21 -7.32
CA SER A 44 5.65 4.89 -6.71
C SER A 44 4.43 4.84 -5.81
N TYR A 45 3.73 3.71 -5.81
CA TYR A 45 2.59 3.47 -4.94
C TYR A 45 2.63 2.06 -4.34
N GLY A 46 2.02 1.92 -3.17
CA GLY A 46 1.79 0.62 -2.53
C GLY A 46 0.62 -0.11 -3.19
N PHE A 47 0.75 -1.41 -3.41
CA PHE A 47 -0.32 -2.23 -3.97
C PHE A 47 -0.38 -3.62 -3.33
N ILE A 48 -1.53 -4.27 -3.49
CA ILE A 48 -1.75 -5.67 -3.15
C ILE A 48 -2.02 -6.49 -4.41
N ASP A 49 -1.31 -7.61 -4.56
CA ASP A 49 -1.59 -8.54 -5.65
C ASP A 49 -2.72 -9.51 -5.26
N THR A 50 -3.84 -9.36 -5.96
CA THR A 50 -5.03 -10.22 -5.80
C THR A 50 -5.02 -11.43 -6.75
N ASN A 51 -3.98 -11.59 -7.58
CA ASN A 51 -3.89 -12.69 -8.53
C ASN A 51 -3.51 -14.03 -7.88
N LYS A 52 -3.59 -15.07 -8.73
CA LYS A 52 -3.56 -16.50 -8.41
C LYS A 52 -2.69 -16.82 -7.19
N GLN A 53 -3.39 -17.12 -6.09
CA GLN A 53 -3.00 -17.78 -4.83
C GLN A 53 -3.73 -17.14 -3.63
N ARG A 54 -4.36 -15.96 -3.80
CA ARG A 54 -5.24 -15.36 -2.78
C ARG A 54 -6.57 -16.07 -2.67
N LYS A 55 -7.06 -16.21 -1.44
CA LYS A 55 -8.39 -16.72 -1.10
C LYS A 55 -9.29 -15.57 -0.65
N LEU A 56 -10.60 -15.78 -0.76
CA LEU A 56 -11.57 -14.88 -0.16
C LEU A 56 -11.26 -14.74 1.34
N ASN A 57 -11.18 -13.49 1.80
CA ASN A 57 -10.83 -13.08 3.18
C ASN A 57 -9.33 -13.21 3.56
N ASP A 58 -8.43 -13.45 2.61
CA ASP A 58 -7.00 -13.20 2.87
C ASP A 58 -6.77 -11.69 3.06
N THR A 59 -5.90 -11.34 4.00
CA THR A 59 -5.53 -9.97 4.34
C THR A 59 -4.04 -9.71 4.13
N ALA A 60 -3.72 -8.43 3.94
CA ALA A 60 -2.37 -7.87 4.00
C ALA A 60 -2.43 -6.60 4.85
N VAL A 61 -1.57 -6.49 5.85
CA VAL A 61 -1.66 -5.44 6.86
C VAL A 61 -0.41 -4.56 6.83
N LEU A 62 -0.61 -3.25 6.62
CA LEU A 62 0.42 -2.23 6.75
C LEU A 62 0.13 -1.38 7.99
N ILE A 63 1.07 -1.36 8.94
CA ILE A 63 0.91 -0.69 10.23
C ILE A 63 1.81 0.54 10.27
N SER A 64 1.23 1.71 10.54
CA SER A 64 2.02 2.93 10.76
C SER A 64 2.82 2.84 12.06
N HIS A 65 3.83 3.68 12.20
CA HIS A 65 4.39 3.91 13.54
C HIS A 65 3.32 4.42 14.50
N SER A 66 3.56 4.19 15.80
CA SER A 66 2.74 4.77 16.85
C SER A 66 2.82 6.31 16.77
N MET A 67 1.66 6.94 16.61
CA MET A 67 1.51 8.39 16.65
C MET A 67 1.04 8.82 18.03
N THR A 68 1.47 9.99 18.48
CA THR A 68 1.01 10.58 19.74
C THR A 68 -0.42 11.09 19.63
N ASP A 69 -1.05 11.30 20.79
CA ASP A 69 -2.37 11.92 20.90
C ASP A 69 -2.46 13.22 20.07
N THR A 70 -3.56 13.37 19.32
CA THR A 70 -3.78 14.48 18.38
C THR A 70 -4.21 15.79 19.07
N GLY A 71 -4.47 15.76 20.37
CA GLY A 71 -5.01 16.87 21.14
C GLY A 71 -6.43 17.28 20.73
N SER A 72 -6.89 18.41 21.27
CA SER A 72 -8.25 18.92 21.08
C SER A 72 -8.59 19.34 19.65
N ASN A 73 -7.57 19.59 18.82
CA ASN A 73 -7.75 20.03 17.43
C ASN A 73 -7.82 18.84 16.45
N GLY A 74 -7.46 17.63 16.89
CA GLY A 74 -7.42 16.46 16.03
C GLY A 74 -6.32 16.50 14.97
N MET A 75 -6.13 15.36 14.30
CA MET A 75 -5.36 15.26 13.06
C MET A 75 -6.16 14.43 12.07
N CYS A 76 -5.99 14.71 10.78
CA CYS A 76 -6.62 13.95 9.70
C CYS A 76 -5.59 13.00 9.07
N PHE A 77 -6.01 11.78 8.80
CA PHE A 77 -5.25 10.84 7.99
C PHE A 77 -5.91 10.77 6.60
N GLU A 78 -5.16 11.14 5.57
CA GLU A 78 -5.63 11.24 4.20
C GLU A 78 -4.65 10.51 3.28
N PHE A 79 -5.17 9.79 2.28
CA PHE A 79 -4.36 9.08 1.29
C PHE A 79 -5.15 8.90 -0.01
N PHE A 80 -4.42 8.72 -1.10
CA PHE A 80 -4.98 8.38 -2.41
C PHE A 80 -5.09 6.86 -2.56
N TYR A 81 -6.15 6.38 -3.21
CA TYR A 81 -6.34 4.97 -3.54
C TYR A 81 -6.84 4.81 -4.98
N HIS A 82 -6.67 3.61 -5.52
CA HIS A 82 -7.15 3.18 -6.82
C HIS A 82 -8.04 1.95 -6.66
#